data_AF-A0A9J6DEW7-F1
#
_entry.id   AF-A0A9J6DEW7-F1
#
_cell.length_a   1.000
_cell.length_b   1.000
_cell.length_c   1.000
_cell.angle_alpha   90.00
_cell.angle_beta   90.00
_cell.angle_gamma   90.00
#
_symmetry.space_group_name_H-M   'P 1'
#
loop_
_entity.id
_entity.type
_entity.pdbx_description
1 polymer ?
#
loop_
_entity_poly.entity_id
_entity_poly.type
_entity_poly.pdbx_seq_one_letter_code
_entity_poly.pdbx_strand_id
1 'polypeptide(L)'
;MSVAKRVSDEMGCKLGEEVGYAIRFEDCTCEKTIIKYMTDGILLRESLREPDLDQYSAVIMDEAHERSLSTEVLFGLLREVVARRQDLKLIVTSATMDATKFATFFGSVPVYTIPGRTFPVELFFSKNPVEGLCRCCC
;
A
#
# COMPACT_ATOMS: atom_id res chain seq x y z
N MET A 1 0.75 -9.61 -7.29
CA MET A 1 1.49 -10.90 -7.16
C MET A 1 3.01 -10.75 -7.22
N SER A 2 3.58 -9.81 -7.99
CA SER A 2 5.04 -9.74 -8.17
C SER A 2 5.82 -9.36 -6.92
N VAL A 3 5.30 -8.44 -6.09
CA VAL A 3 6.06 -7.91 -4.92
C VAL A 3 6.25 -8.97 -3.84
N ALA A 4 5.19 -9.66 -3.42
CA ALA A 4 5.30 -10.73 -2.43
C ALA A 4 6.28 -11.84 -2.86
N LYS A 5 6.22 -12.24 -4.14
CA LYS A 5 7.17 -13.20 -4.71
C LYS A 5 8.60 -12.65 -4.72
N ARG A 6 8.79 -11.38 -5.08
CA ARG A 6 10.11 -10.75 -5.08
C ARG A 6 10.71 -10.71 -3.67
N VAL A 7 9.91 -10.37 -2.67
CA VAL A 7 10.36 -10.32 -1.27
C VAL A 7 10.62 -11.73 -0.73
N SER A 8 9.82 -12.74 -1.11
CA SER A 8 10.13 -14.12 -0.73
C SER A 8 11.47 -14.59 -1.31
N ASP A 9 11.75 -14.24 -2.58
CA ASP A 9 13.01 -14.57 -3.23
C ASP A 9 14.20 -13.86 -2.55
N GLU A 10 14.04 -12.59 -2.16
CA GLU A 10 15.08 -11.82 -1.45
C GLU A 10 15.33 -12.31 -0.01
N MET A 11 14.28 -12.80 0.65
CA MET A 11 14.36 -13.42 1.98
C MET A 11 14.83 -14.89 1.94
N GLY A 12 14.94 -15.48 0.75
CA GLY A 12 15.30 -16.89 0.58
C GLY A 12 14.25 -17.87 1.09
N CYS A 13 12.99 -17.45 1.19
CA CYS A 13 11.88 -18.27 1.69
C CYS A 13 10.92 -18.65 0.56
N LYS A 14 10.14 -19.71 0.78
CA LYS A 14 9.08 -20.09 -0.17
C LYS A 14 7.88 -19.17 -0.01
N LEU A 15 7.32 -18.69 -1.13
CA LEU A 15 6.08 -17.92 -1.12
C LEU A 15 4.94 -18.75 -0.49
N GLY A 16 4.23 -18.14 0.46
CA GLY A 16 3.20 -18.76 1.29
C GLY A 16 3.69 -19.28 2.64
N GLU A 17 5.00 -19.29 2.89
CA GLU A 17 5.58 -19.55 4.21
C GLU A 17 5.76 -18.23 4.98
N GLU A 18 6.99 -17.75 5.18
CA GLU A 18 7.27 -16.50 5.92
C GLU A 18 6.73 -15.25 5.23
N VAL A 19 6.69 -15.25 3.89
CA VAL A 19 6.13 -14.18 3.07
C VAL A 19 4.93 -14.74 2.31
N GLY A 20 3.77 -14.14 2.48
CA GLY A 20 2.52 -14.56 1.85
C GLY A 20 1.73 -13.39 1.26
N TYR A 21 0.64 -13.72 0.57
CA TYR A 21 -0.30 -12.70 0.11
C TYR A 21 -1.76 -13.14 0.21
N ALA A 22 -2.65 -12.17 0.36
CA ALA A 22 -4.09 -12.37 0.34
C ALA A 22 -4.75 -11.36 -0.60
N ILE A 23 -5.37 -11.87 -1.66
CA ILE A 23 -6.14 -11.09 -2.61
C ILE A 23 -7.56 -11.66 -2.70
N ARG A 24 -8.43 -10.99 -3.46
CA ARG A 24 -9.79 -11.50 -3.64
C ARG A 24 -9.76 -12.88 -4.29
N PHE A 25 -10.39 -13.85 -3.63
CA PHE A 25 -10.51 -15.26 -4.05
C PHE A 25 -9.25 -16.10 -3.96
N GLU A 26 -8.14 -15.56 -3.46
CA GLU A 26 -6.89 -16.29 -3.36
C GLU A 26 -6.12 -15.85 -2.11
N ASP A 27 -5.82 -16.83 -1.26
CA ASP A 27 -5.05 -16.63 -0.04
C ASP A 27 -3.89 -17.63 -0.03
N CYS A 28 -2.67 -17.08 -0.05
CA CYS A 28 -1.43 -17.82 -0.02
C CYS A 28 -0.66 -17.41 1.25
N THR A 29 -1.21 -17.79 2.40
CA THR A 29 -0.65 -17.55 3.73
C THR A 29 -0.74 -18.82 4.58
N CYS A 30 0.09 -18.91 5.63
CA CYS A 30 0.04 -20.00 6.60
C CYS A 30 0.37 -19.48 8.01
N GLU A 31 0.35 -20.36 9.01
CA GLU A 31 0.68 -20.01 10.41
C GLU A 31 2.11 -19.47 10.58
N LYS A 32 3.01 -19.75 9.63
CA LYS A 32 4.38 -19.23 9.62
C LYS A 32 4.53 -17.87 8.94
N THR A 33 3.45 -17.32 8.36
CA THR A 33 3.53 -16.05 7.63
C THR A 33 3.77 -14.89 8.58
N ILE A 34 4.88 -14.20 8.33
CA ILE A 34 5.33 -13.02 9.08
C ILE A 34 4.97 -11.76 8.31
N ILE A 35 5.15 -11.76 6.98
CA ILE A 35 4.85 -10.64 6.11
C ILE A 35 3.72 -11.03 5.16
N LYS A 36 2.59 -10.35 5.29
CA LYS A 36 1.39 -10.59 4.47
C LYS A 36 1.11 -9.39 3.58
N TYR A 37 1.23 -9.59 2.28
CA TYR A 37 0.82 -8.60 1.28
C TYR A 37 -0.67 -8.75 0.98
N MET A 38 -1.45 -7.70 1.09
CA MET A 38 -2.88 -7.81 0.80
C MET A 38 -3.40 -6.56 0.09
N THR A 39 -4.51 -6.72 -0.63
CA THR A 39 -5.24 -5.58 -1.18
C THR A 39 -6.02 -4.88 -0.08
N ASP A 40 -6.19 -3.56 -0.21
CA ASP A 40 -7.04 -2.72 0.65
C ASP A 40 -8.41 -3.35 0.96
N GLY A 41 -9.08 -3.94 -0.02
CA GLY A 41 -10.38 -4.60 0.17
C GLY A 41 -10.35 -5.82 1.11
N ILE A 42 -9.22 -6.54 1.17
CA ILE A 42 -9.05 -7.70 2.07
C ILE A 42 -8.81 -7.19 3.50
N LEU A 43 -7.92 -6.21 3.67
CA LEU A 43 -7.68 -5.59 4.97
C LEU A 43 -8.96 -4.97 5.55
N LEU A 44 -9.75 -4.28 4.70
CA LEU A 44 -11.03 -3.72 5.11
C LEU A 44 -11.98 -4.83 5.58
N ARG A 45 -12.07 -5.95 4.86
CA ARG A 45 -12.91 -7.07 5.28
C ARG A 45 -12.44 -7.70 6.59
N GLU A 46 -11.13 -7.82 6.80
CA GLU A 46 -10.56 -8.30 8.07
C GLU A 46 -10.87 -7.34 9.22
N SER A 47 -10.74 -6.03 9.00
CA SER A 47 -11.07 -5.01 10.01
C SER A 47 -12.56 -5.01 10.42
N LEU A 48 -13.46 -5.46 9.55
CA LEU A 48 -14.87 -5.64 9.91
C LEU A 48 -15.11 -6.86 10.81
N ARG A 49 -14.24 -7.87 10.74
CA ARG A 49 -14.31 -9.07 11.57
C ARG A 49 -13.57 -8.87 12.89
N GLU A 50 -12.38 -8.27 12.82
CA GLU A 50 -11.48 -8.01 13.94
C GLU A 50 -11.16 -6.52 13.97
N PRO A 51 -11.97 -5.71 14.68
CA PRO A 51 -11.87 -4.25 14.64
C PRO A 51 -10.59 -3.71 15.25
N ASP A 52 -9.89 -4.47 16.08
CA ASP A 52 -8.64 -4.05 16.71
C ASP A 52 -7.39 -4.60 16.01
N LEU A 53 -7.53 -5.41 14.96
CA LEU A 53 -6.42 -5.95 14.15
C LEU A 53 -5.33 -6.63 15.01
N ASP A 54 -5.72 -7.44 15.99
CA ASP A 54 -4.83 -8.07 16.99
C ASP A 54 -3.74 -8.97 16.39
N GLN A 55 -3.98 -9.51 15.20
CA GLN A 55 -3.01 -10.33 14.48
C GLN A 55 -1.81 -9.54 13.93
N TYR A 56 -1.90 -8.20 13.88
CA TYR A 56 -0.89 -7.34 13.30
C TYR A 56 -0.24 -6.45 14.35
N SER A 57 1.09 -6.43 14.38
CA SER A 57 1.86 -5.45 15.17
C SER A 57 2.16 -4.18 14.38
N ALA A 58 2.17 -4.27 13.06
CA ALA A 58 2.37 -3.14 12.17
C ALA A 58 1.56 -3.30 10.88
N VAL A 59 1.03 -2.19 10.37
CA VAL A 59 0.31 -2.10 9.10
C VAL A 59 0.99 -1.05 8.24
N ILE A 60 1.32 -1.41 7.01
CA ILE A 60 1.89 -0.50 6.01
C ILE A 60 0.84 -0.30 4.92
N MET A 61 0.34 0.94 4.82
CA MET A 61 -0.59 1.36 3.78
C MET A 61 0.22 1.93 2.62
N ASP A 62 0.36 1.14 1.56
CA ASP A 62 1.11 1.53 0.37
C ASP A 62 0.26 2.21 -0.69
N GLU A 63 0.91 3.02 -1.52
CA GLU A 63 0.29 3.78 -2.62
C GLU A 63 -0.94 4.59 -2.20
N ALA A 64 -0.89 5.24 -1.04
CA ALA A 64 -1.96 6.09 -0.52
C ALA A 64 -2.39 7.23 -1.47
N HIS A 65 -1.59 7.50 -2.49
CA HIS A 65 -1.84 8.50 -3.50
C HIS A 65 -2.90 8.09 -4.55
N GLU A 66 -3.25 6.80 -4.67
CA GLU A 66 -4.29 6.33 -5.61
C GLU A 66 -5.72 6.74 -5.19
N ARG A 67 -5.90 7.15 -3.92
CA ARG A 67 -7.17 7.62 -3.34
C ARG A 67 -8.36 6.70 -3.64
N SER A 68 -8.14 5.38 -3.49
CA SER A 68 -9.23 4.40 -3.60
C SER A 68 -10.25 4.60 -2.47
N LEU A 69 -11.52 4.29 -2.73
CA LEU A 69 -12.58 4.36 -1.71
C LEU A 69 -12.26 3.48 -0.49
N SER A 70 -11.75 2.28 -0.75
CA SER A 70 -11.38 1.33 0.30
C SER A 70 -10.25 1.87 1.18
N THR A 71 -9.25 2.53 0.60
CA THR A 71 -8.14 3.16 1.33
C THR A 71 -8.61 4.31 2.22
N GLU A 72 -9.50 5.18 1.72
CA GLU A 72 -10.03 6.30 2.50
C GLU A 72 -10.87 5.81 3.70
N VAL A 73 -11.70 4.78 3.52
CA VAL A 73 -12.44 4.14 4.63
C VAL A 73 -11.49 3.50 5.63
N LEU A 74 -10.46 2.79 5.15
CA LEU A 74 -9.44 2.19 6.01
C LEU A 74 -8.70 3.22 6.85
N PHE A 75 -8.36 4.39 6.30
CA PHE A 75 -7.71 5.44 7.09
C PHE A 75 -8.59 5.95 8.23
N GLY A 76 -9.90 6.06 8.01
CA GLY A 76 -10.86 6.37 9.06
C GLY A 76 -10.83 5.34 10.19
N LEU A 77 -10.91 4.05 9.84
CA LEU A 77 -10.88 2.95 10.81
C LEU A 77 -9.54 2.86 11.54
N LEU A 78 -8.42 2.87 10.80
CA LEU A 78 -7.08 2.75 11.36
C LEU A 78 -6.74 3.92 12.29
N ARG A 79 -7.23 5.14 12.01
CA ARG A 79 -7.08 6.27 12.93
C ARG A 79 -7.69 5.98 14.30
N GLU A 80 -8.87 5.36 14.34
CA GLU A 80 -9.51 4.97 15.59
C GLU A 80 -8.77 3.81 16.28
N VAL A 81 -8.31 2.83 15.50
CA VAL A 81 -7.56 1.68 16.04
C VAL A 81 -6.24 2.14 16.67
N VAL A 82 -5.44 2.96 15.97
CA VAL A 82 -4.16 3.47 16.49
C VAL A 82 -4.36 4.36 17.72
N ALA A 83 -5.50 5.05 17.84
CA ALA A 83 -5.83 5.80 19.04
C ALA A 83 -6.12 4.90 20.26
N ARG A 84 -6.65 3.68 20.04
CA ARG A 84 -6.92 2.69 21.09
C ARG A 84 -5.70 1.80 21.40
N ARG A 85 -4.98 1.37 20.37
CA ARG A 85 -3.83 0.45 20.42
C ARG A 85 -2.52 1.19 20.17
N GLN A 86 -1.82 1.50 21.25
CA GLN A 86 -0.50 2.13 21.20
C GLN A 86 0.62 1.18 20.73
N ASP A 87 0.36 -0.13 20.72
CA ASP A 87 1.29 -1.16 20.26
C ASP A 87 1.27 -1.35 18.73
N LEU A 88 0.17 -0.96 18.07
CA LEU A 88 0.03 -1.04 16.61
C LEU A 88 0.78 0.12 15.93
N LYS A 89 1.72 -0.21 15.04
CA LYS A 89 2.44 0.78 14.22
C LYS A 89 1.80 0.93 12.85
N LEU A 90 1.39 2.15 12.51
CA LEU A 90 0.87 2.47 11.18
C LEU A 90 1.92 3.26 10.37
N ILE A 91 2.25 2.77 9.17
CA ILE A 91 3.10 3.47 8.20
C ILE A 91 2.27 3.72 6.95
N VAL A 92 2.33 4.94 6.42
CA VAL A 92 1.65 5.31 5.18
C VAL A 92 2.71 5.75 4.17
N THR A 93 2.75 5.08 3.01
CA THR A 93 3.65 5.40 1.91
C THR A 93 2.88 6.00 0.73
N SER A 94 3.50 6.98 0.07
CA SER A 94 2.92 7.74 -1.04
C SER A 94 4.02 8.22 -1.96
N ALA A 95 3.81 8.10 -3.28
CA ALA A 95 4.71 8.65 -4.30
C ALA A 95 4.53 10.16 -4.53
N THR A 96 3.51 10.79 -3.94
CA THR A 96 3.17 12.21 -4.18
C THR A 96 3.59 13.12 -3.03
N MET A 97 3.79 14.40 -3.34
CA MET A 97 4.25 15.43 -2.39
C MET A 97 3.18 15.85 -1.35
N ASP A 98 1.98 15.27 -1.39
CA ASP A 98 0.85 15.66 -0.54
C ASP A 98 0.85 14.97 0.85
N ALA A 99 2.02 14.57 1.33
CA ALA A 99 2.22 13.89 2.61
C ALA A 99 1.69 14.71 3.81
N THR A 100 1.67 16.04 3.69
CA THR A 100 1.18 16.95 4.73
C THR A 100 -0.29 16.75 5.07
N LYS A 101 -1.13 16.37 4.09
CA LYS A 101 -2.56 16.09 4.35
C LYS A 101 -2.74 14.84 5.20
N PHE A 102 -2.01 13.77 4.87
CA PHE A 102 -2.00 12.55 5.67
C PHE A 102 -1.44 12.82 7.07
N ALA A 103 -0.36 13.59 7.17
CA ALA A 103 0.22 13.97 8.45
C ALA A 103 -0.80 14.69 9.34
N THR A 104 -1.53 15.67 8.77
CA THR A 104 -2.56 16.41 9.49
C THR A 104 -3.73 15.51 9.91
N PHE A 105 -4.17 14.61 9.03
CA PHE A 105 -5.26 13.68 9.30
C PHE A 105 -4.98 12.75 10.49
N PHE A 106 -3.75 12.25 10.61
CA PHE A 106 -3.32 11.38 11.71
C PHE A 106 -2.81 12.14 12.95
N GLY A 107 -2.98 13.48 13.01
CA GLY A 107 -2.64 14.26 14.20
C GLY A 107 -1.23 14.87 14.19
N SER A 108 -0.79 15.38 13.04
CA SER A 108 0.54 15.99 12.83
C SER A 108 1.70 15.01 13.06
N VAL A 109 1.57 13.80 12.51
CA VAL A 109 2.63 12.77 12.58
C VAL A 109 3.88 13.18 11.80
N PRO A 110 5.07 12.68 12.18
CA PRO A 110 6.31 12.98 11.46
C PRO A 110 6.25 12.46 10.02
N VAL A 111 6.69 13.30 9.08
CA VAL A 111 6.79 12.96 7.66
C VAL A 111 8.25 12.70 7.30
N TYR A 112 8.51 11.57 6.66
CA TYR A 112 9.83 11.22 6.15
C TYR A 112 9.82 11.21 4.62
N THR A 113 10.67 12.02 4.00
CA THR A 113 10.77 12.12 2.54
C THR A 113 12.07 11.50 2.07
N ILE A 114 11.98 10.48 1.22
CA ILE A 114 13.14 9.86 0.59
C ILE A 114 13.50 10.67 -0.67
N PRO A 115 14.72 11.21 -0.79
CA PRO A 115 15.11 11.95 -1.98
C PRO A 115 15.15 11.01 -3.19
N GLY A 116 14.31 11.28 -4.18
CA GLY A 116 14.30 10.54 -5.44
C GLY A 116 15.56 10.81 -6.26
N ARG A 117 16.02 9.80 -7.00
CA ARG A 117 17.00 9.97 -8.07
C ARG A 117 16.25 9.91 -9.39
N THR A 118 16.00 11.07 -9.98
CA THR A 118 15.44 11.17 -11.34
C THR A 118 16.55 11.56 -12.31
N PHE A 119 16.49 10.99 -13.51
CA PHE A 119 17.36 11.37 -14.61
C PHE A 119 16.58 12.29 -15.55
N PRO A 120 17.24 13.26 -16.21
CA PRO A 120 16.56 14.12 -17.17
C PRO A 120 15.94 13.27 -18.29
N VAL A 121 14.66 13.50 -18.56
CA VAL A 121 13.91 12.83 -19.64
C VAL A 121 13.48 13.90 -20.64
N GLU A 122 13.75 13.68 -21.92
CA GLU A 122 13.28 14.55 -22.99
C GLU A 122 11.78 14.33 -23.25
N LEU A 123 11.01 15.41 -23.31
CA LEU A 123 9.57 15.37 -23.53
C LEU A 123 9.27 15.71 -24.99
N PHE A 124 8.60 14.79 -25.68
CA PHE A 124 8.12 14.99 -27.04
C PHE A 124 6.59 15.10 -27.03
N PHE A 125 6.07 16.15 -27.67
CA PHE A 125 4.64 16.38 -27.81
C PHE A 125 4.25 16.33 -29.28
N SER A 126 3.06 15.77 -29.58
CA SER A 126 2.50 15.86 -30.93
C SER A 126 2.13 17.31 -31.23
N LYS A 127 2.42 17.76 -32.46
CA LYS A 127 2.05 19.10 -32.92
C LYS A 127 0.54 19.27 -33.13
N ASN A 128 -0.15 18.17 -33.43
CA ASN A 128 -1.59 18.14 -33.66
C ASN A 128 -2.26 17.10 -32.75
N PRO A 129 -3.55 17.29 -32.38
CA PRO A 129 -4.34 16.23 -31.75
C PRO A 129 -4.35 14.97 -32.62
N VAL A 130 -4.07 13.82 -32.01
CA VAL A 130 -3.97 12.54 -32.71
C VAL A 130 -5.29 11.79 -32.60
N GLU A 131 -5.94 11.51 -33.72
CA GLU A 131 -7.08 10.59 -33.76
C GLU A 131 -6.58 9.14 -33.68
N GLY A 132 -6.94 8.44 -32.60
CA GLY A 132 -6.62 7.03 -32.40
C GLY A 132 -5.20 6.77 -31.87
N LEU A 133 -4.95 7.13 -30.61
CA LEU A 133 -3.67 6.91 -29.90
C LEU A 133 -3.07 5.51 -30.13
N CYS A 134 -3.89 4.45 -30.08
CA CYS A 134 -3.40 3.08 -30.28
C CYS A 134 -2.71 2.86 -31.63
N ARG A 135 -3.08 3.58 -32.69
CA ARG A 135 -2.43 3.44 -34.01
C ARG A 135 -1.12 4.20 -34.12
N CYS A 136 -0.93 5.25 -33.33
CA CYS A 136 0.29 6.06 -33.35
C CYS A 136 1.36 5.60 -32.36
N CYS A 137 1.01 4.74 -31.40
CA CYS A 137 1.95 4.13 -30.45
C CYS A 137 2.54 2.78 -30.90
N CYS A 138 2.16 2.28 -32.08
CA CYS A 138 2.78 1.12 -32.74
C CYS A 138 3.87 1.58 -33.70
#